data_AF-A0A9E2QGZ1-F1
#
_entry.id   AF-A0A9E2QGZ1-F1
#
_cell.length_a   1.000
_cell.length_b   1.000
_cell.length_c   1.000
_cell.angle_alpha   90.00
_cell.angle_beta   90.00
_cell.angle_gamma   90.00
#
_symmetry.space_group_name_H-M   'P 1'
#
loop_
_entity.id
_entity.type
_entity.pdbx_description
1 polymer ?
#
loop_
_entity_poly.entity_id
_entity_poly.type
_entity_poly.pdbx_seq_one_letter_code
_entity_poly.pdbx_strand_id
1 'polypeptide(L)'
;MSEIEQKSIEQYFSEYGINDPDEKIKLLPELTRIVYDRNMHAVWYEKADDAYKKSQYAEGLKELDGKIKEMFDDFLKNKKEDNELGDDQLA
;
A
#
# COMPACT_ATOMS: atom_id res chain seq x y z
N MET A 1 4.20 -19.00 6.80
CA MET A 1 4.15 -17.54 6.99
C MET A 1 4.80 -16.95 5.76
N SER A 2 4.15 -16.02 5.05
CA SER A 2 4.84 -15.28 3.99
C SER A 2 6.05 -14.60 4.63
N GLU A 3 7.22 -14.75 4.01
CA GLU A 3 8.44 -14.12 4.52
C GLU A 3 8.21 -12.61 4.66
N ILE A 4 8.62 -12.06 5.80
CA ILE A 4 8.60 -10.62 6.03
C ILE A 4 9.72 -10.04 5.19
N GLU A 5 9.37 -9.63 3.97
CA GLU A 5 10.30 -9.10 2.98
C GLU A 5 9.94 -7.67 2.62
N GLN A 6 10.93 -6.87 2.23
CA GLN A 6 10.73 -5.51 1.73
C GLN A 6 9.99 -5.54 0.38
N LYS A 7 9.12 -4.55 0.16
CA LYS A 7 8.37 -4.38 -1.09
C LYS A 7 8.63 -3.00 -1.69
N SER A 8 8.86 -2.95 -3.00
CA SER A 8 8.93 -1.71 -3.76
C SER A 8 7.53 -1.14 -3.99
N ILE A 9 7.45 0.17 -4.23
CA ILE A 9 6.20 0.85 -4.59
C ILE A 9 5.59 0.24 -5.87
N GLU A 10 6.44 -0.10 -6.85
CA GLU A 10 5.98 -0.70 -8.12
C GLU A 10 5.35 -2.08 -7.94
N GLN A 11 5.81 -2.88 -6.96
CA GLN A 11 5.15 -4.14 -6.62
C GLN A 11 3.72 -3.89 -6.13
N TYR A 12 3.50 -2.87 -5.30
CA TYR A 12 2.14 -2.50 -4.88
C TYR A 12 1.29 -2.03 -6.06
N PHE A 13 1.82 -1.18 -6.95
CA PHE A 13 1.09 -0.80 -8.16
C PHE A 13 0.69 -2.01 -9.02
N SER A 14 1.59 -2.98 -9.19
CA SER A 14 1.30 -4.22 -9.91
C SER A 14 0.26 -5.10 -9.19
N GLU A 15 0.33 -5.22 -7.86
CA GLU A 15 -0.62 -6.00 -7.05
C GLU A 15 -2.06 -5.47 -7.16
N TYR A 16 -2.22 -4.14 -7.27
CA TYR A 16 -3.52 -3.47 -7.38
C TYR A 16 -3.92 -3.11 -8.82
N GLY A 17 -3.11 -3.49 -9.82
CA GLY A 17 -3.42 -3.25 -11.24
C GLY A 17 -3.34 -1.78 -11.68
N ILE A 18 -2.62 -0.93 -10.95
CA ILE A 18 -2.42 0.48 -11.28
C ILE A 18 -1.25 0.61 -12.27
N ASN A 19 -1.56 0.70 -13.55
CA ASN A 19 -0.57 0.81 -14.62
C ASN A 19 -0.48 2.21 -15.24
N ASP A 20 -1.52 3.01 -15.07
CA ASP A 20 -1.59 4.35 -15.65
C ASP A 20 -0.63 5.32 -14.93
N PRO A 21 0.25 6.03 -15.66
CA PRO A 21 1.21 6.95 -15.05
C PRO A 21 0.56 8.08 -14.23
N ASP A 22 -0.59 8.61 -14.66
CA ASP A 22 -1.26 9.70 -13.95
C ASP A 22 -1.88 9.19 -12.64
N GLU A 23 -2.42 7.96 -12.64
CA GLU A 23 -2.88 7.29 -11.41
C GLU A 23 -1.73 7.06 -10.43
N LYS A 24 -0.58 6.60 -10.92
CA LYS A 24 0.62 6.43 -10.09
C LYS A 24 1.04 7.77 -9.47
N ILE A 25 1.06 8.85 -10.24
CA ILE A 25 1.43 10.19 -9.76
C ILE A 25 0.51 10.67 -8.63
N LYS A 26 -0.80 10.37 -8.71
CA LYS A 26 -1.76 10.74 -7.65
C LYS A 26 -1.48 10.03 -6.33
N LEU A 27 -1.08 8.75 -6.37
CA LEU A 27 -0.84 7.93 -5.18
C LEU A 27 0.58 8.09 -4.61
N LEU A 28 1.56 8.37 -5.45
CA LEU A 28 2.98 8.41 -5.09
C LEU A 28 3.32 9.22 -3.82
N PRO A 29 2.80 10.45 -3.62
CA PRO A 29 3.19 11.28 -2.48
C PRO A 29 2.91 10.63 -1.12
N GLU A 30 1.74 10.01 -0.98
CA GLU A 30 1.32 9.38 0.29
C GLU A 30 1.89 7.96 0.42
N LEU A 31 1.84 7.21 -0.68
CA LEU A 31 2.29 5.82 -0.72
C LEU A 31 3.80 5.70 -0.42
N THR A 32 4.61 6.63 -0.91
CA THR A 32 6.08 6.59 -0.74
C THR A 32 6.48 6.53 0.74
N ARG A 33 5.87 7.36 1.58
CA ARG A 33 6.19 7.42 3.00
C ARG A 33 5.79 6.13 3.71
N ILE A 34 4.58 5.64 3.46
CA ILE A 34 4.05 4.45 4.13
C ILE A 34 4.83 3.20 3.71
N VAL A 35 5.19 3.06 2.43
CA VAL A 35 6.02 1.95 1.95
C VAL A 35 7.42 2.00 2.56
N TYR A 36 8.01 3.19 2.70
CA TYR A 36 9.28 3.35 3.41
C TYR A 36 9.18 2.88 4.85
N ASP A 37 8.20 3.38 5.61
CA ASP A 37 8.00 2.99 7.02
C ASP A 37 7.77 1.48 7.14
N ARG A 38 6.95 0.91 6.25
CA ARG A 38 6.67 -0.53 6.18
C ARG A 38 7.95 -1.35 5.96
N ASN A 39 8.81 -0.92 5.04
CA ASN A 39 10.08 -1.59 4.78
C ASN A 39 11.08 -1.43 5.93
N MET A 40 11.07 -0.29 6.64
CA MET A 40 11.87 -0.13 7.86
C MET A 40 11.46 -1.13 8.94
N HIS A 41 10.15 -1.39 9.11
CA HIS A 41 9.70 -2.45 10.00
C HIS A 41 10.14 -3.85 9.57
N ALA A 42 10.17 -4.16 8.27
CA ALA A 42 10.71 -5.44 7.77
C ALA A 42 12.20 -5.59 8.11
N VAL A 43 12.98 -4.54 7.89
CA VAL A 43 14.42 -4.52 8.23
C VAL A 43 14.63 -4.66 9.75
N TRP A 44 13.83 -3.98 10.56
CA TRP A 44 13.94 -4.08 12.01
C TRP A 44 13.48 -5.44 12.54
N TYR A 45 12.46 -6.05 11.93
CA TYR A 45 12.04 -7.41 12.24
C TYR A 45 13.17 -8.41 12.03
N GLU A 46 13.89 -8.30 10.91
CA GLU A 46 15.03 -9.16 10.59
C GLU A 46 16.18 -8.96 11.59
N LYS A 47 16.47 -7.71 11.96
CA LYS A 47 17.58 -7.35 12.85
C LYS A 47 17.29 -7.54 14.34
N ALA A 48 16.02 -7.70 14.72
CA ALA A 48 15.65 -7.81 16.13
C ALA A 48 16.24 -9.08 16.77
N ASP A 49 16.83 -8.89 17.94
CA ASP A 49 17.51 -9.92 18.73
C ASP A 49 16.58 -10.63 19.72
N ASP A 50 15.42 -10.02 20.02
CA ASP A 50 14.42 -10.57 20.93
C ASP A 50 13.03 -10.72 20.30
N ALA A 51 12.25 -11.66 20.86
CA ALA A 51 10.94 -12.02 20.36
C ALA A 51 9.88 -10.92 20.54
N TYR A 52 10.03 -10.07 21.57
CA TYR A 52 9.08 -8.99 21.85
C TYR A 52 9.18 -7.91 20.78
N LYS A 53 10.39 -7.42 20.49
CA LYS A 53 10.64 -6.49 19.38
C LYS A 53 10.20 -7.07 18.05
N LYS A 54 10.48 -8.35 17.77
CA LYS A 54 9.98 -9.02 16.56
C LYS A 54 8.45 -8.96 16.47
N SER A 55 7.74 -9.22 17.56
CA SER A 55 6.27 -9.11 17.58
C SER A 55 5.81 -7.68 17.27
N GLN A 56 6.42 -6.67 17.89
CA GLN A 56 6.09 -5.26 17.65
C GLN A 56 6.33 -4.84 16.20
N TYR A 57 7.45 -5.24 15.59
CA TYR A 57 7.71 -4.94 14.19
C TYR A 57 6.76 -5.68 13.24
N ALA A 58 6.39 -6.93 13.56
CA ALA A 58 5.40 -7.69 12.80
C ALA A 58 3.98 -7.09 12.90
N GLU A 59 3.60 -6.55 14.06
CA GLU A 59 2.34 -5.82 14.23
C GLU A 59 2.34 -4.54 13.40
N GLY A 60 3.41 -3.74 13.49
CA GLY A 60 3.54 -2.53 12.67
C GLY A 60 3.52 -2.81 11.16
N LEU A 61 4.11 -3.92 10.70
CA LEU A 61 3.99 -4.36 9.31
C LEU A 61 2.54 -4.60 8.90
N LYS A 62 1.77 -5.32 9.74
CA LYS A 62 0.34 -5.59 9.46
C LYS A 62 -0.48 -4.30 9.41
N GLU A 63 -0.22 -3.37 10.33
CA GLU A 63 -0.91 -2.08 10.34
C GLU A 63 -0.59 -1.26 9.08
N LEU A 64 0.68 -1.21 8.68
CA LEU A 64 1.11 -0.47 7.50
C LEU A 64 0.62 -1.11 6.20
N ASP A 65 0.66 -2.44 6.08
CA ASP A 65 0.07 -3.17 4.95
C ASP A 65 -1.45 -2.93 4.89
N GLY A 66 -2.13 -2.81 6.03
CA GLY A 66 -3.55 -2.41 6.12
C GLY A 66 -3.81 -1.01 5.57
N LYS A 67 -3.00 -0.02 5.97
CA LYS A 67 -3.11 1.36 5.47
C LYS A 67 -2.85 1.48 3.98
N ILE A 68 -1.85 0.74 3.47
CA ILE A 68 -1.58 0.69 2.02
C ILE A 68 -2.81 0.13 1.31
N LYS A 69 -3.39 -0.95 1.82
CA LYS A 69 -4.59 -1.54 1.25
C LYS A 69 -5.77 -0.57 1.23
N GLU A 70 -6.04 0.11 2.35
CA GLU A 70 -7.12 1.10 2.44
C GLU A 70 -6.95 2.22 1.40
N MET A 71 -5.73 2.74 1.24
CA MET A 71 -5.43 3.78 0.25
C MET A 71 -5.74 3.34 -1.18
N PHE A 72 -5.34 2.13 -1.56
CA PHE A 72 -5.64 1.60 -2.89
C PHE A 72 -7.13 1.30 -3.08
N ASP A 73 -7.79 0.73 -2.07
CA ASP A 73 -9.22 0.43 -2.11
C ASP A 73 -10.04 1.72 -2.29
N ASP A 74 -9.72 2.77 -1.54
CA ASP A 74 -10.38 4.08 -1.64
C ASP A 74 -10.13 4.72 -3.01
N PHE A 75 -8.89 4.66 -3.52
CA PHE A 75 -8.56 5.17 -4.85
C PHE A 75 -9.35 4.45 -5.95
N LEU A 76 -9.40 3.11 -5.90
CA LEU A 76 -10.13 2.30 -6.88
C LEU A 76 -11.64 2.48 -6.78
N LYS A 77 -12.18 2.74 -5.57
CA LYS A 77 -13.59 3.06 -5.36
C LYS A 77 -13.94 4.41 -5.99
N ASN A 78 -13.18 5.45 -5.70
CA ASN A 78 -13.40 6.79 -6.28
C ASN A 78 -13.33 6.76 -7.81
N LYS A 79 -12.40 5.97 -8.37
CA LYS A 79 -12.31 5.75 -9.81
C LYS A 79 -13.59 5.13 -10.41
N LYS A 80 -14.27 4.24 -9.69
CA LYS A 80 -15.54 3.66 -10.17
C LYS A 80 -16.66 4.68 -10.15
N GLU A 81 -16.78 5.45 -9.06
CA GLU A 81 -17.81 6.49 -8.91
C GLU A 81 -17.68 7.58 -9.99
N ASP A 82 -16.46 8.00 -10.32
CA ASP A 82 -16.19 8.96 -11.41
C ASP A 82 -16.60 8.42 -12.79
N ASN A 83 -16.52 7.10 -13.01
CA ASN A 83 -16.95 6.48 -14.27
C ASN A 83 -18.47 6.32 -14.34
N GLU A 84 -19.15 5.99 -13.23
CA GLU A 84 -20.61 5.83 -13.20
C GLU A 84 -21.37 7.17 -13.35
N LEU A 85 -20.82 8.28 -12.84
CA LEU A 85 -21.40 9.62 -13.01
C LEU A 85 -21.26 10.17 -14.44
N GLY A 86 -20.38 9.59 -15.26
CA GLY A 86 -20.17 9.99 -16.66
C GLY A 86 -21.25 9.47 -17.62
N ASP A 87 -21.86 8.32 -17.32
CA ASP A 87 -22.84 7.68 -18.19
C ASP A 87 -24.25 8.27 -18.03
N ASP A 88 -24.59 8.83 -16.86
CA ASP A 88 -25.89 9.45 -16.58
C ASP A 88 -26.08 10.86 -17.20
N GLN A 89 -25.03 11.47 -17.75
CA GLN A 89 -25.13 12.79 -18.41
C GLN A 89 -25.37 12.73 -19.93
N LEU A 90 -25.51 11.54 -20.52
CA LEU A 90 -25.71 11.34 -21.96
C LEU A 90 -27.05 10.68 -22.35
N ALA A 91 -28.00 10.55 -21.41
CA ALA A 91 -29.35 10.02 -21.67
C ALA A 91 -30.39 11.11 -21.96
#